data_AF-W6RX84-F1
#
_entry.id   AF-W6RX84-F1
#
_cell.length_a   1.000
_cell.length_b   1.000
_cell.length_c   1.000
_cell.angle_alpha   90.00
_cell.angle_beta   90.00
_cell.angle_gamma   90.00
#
_symmetry.space_group_name_H-M   'P 1'
#
loop_
_entity.id
_entity.type
_entity.pdbx_description
1 polymer ?
#
loop_
_entity_poly.entity_id
_entity_poly.type
_entity_poly.pdbx_seq_one_letter_code
_entity_poly.pdbx_strand_id
1 'polypeptide(L)' 'MSNSSQKLVPEAKNGLAKFKQEVASELGVQFTDYNGDLSSKQCGSVGGEMVKRMVSEYENKIK' A
#
# COMPACT_ATOMS: atom_id res chain seq x y z
N MET A 1 -4.81 -25.52 0.04
CA MET A 1 -5.26 -24.35 -0.75
C MET A 1 -4.08 -23.40 -0.85
N SER A 2 -3.43 -23.33 -2.00
CA SER A 2 -2.28 -22.44 -2.20
C SER A 2 -2.81 -21.02 -2.39
N ASN A 3 -2.78 -20.22 -1.31
CA ASN A 3 -3.14 -18.81 -1.35
C ASN A 3 -2.02 -18.05 -2.07
N SER A 4 -1.95 -18.20 -3.40
CA SER A 4 -1.00 -17.48 -4.24
C SER A 4 -1.31 -16.00 -4.06
N SER A 5 -0.40 -15.27 -3.43
CA SER A 5 -0.43 -13.80 -3.31
C SER A 5 -0.15 -13.15 -4.67
N GLN A 6 -0.81 -13.63 -5.72
CA GLN A 6 -0.73 -13.08 -7.05
C GLN A 6 -1.46 -11.75 -7.03
N LYS A 7 -0.69 -10.68 -7.20
CA LYS A 7 -1.25 -9.36 -7.44
C LYS A 7 -2.16 -9.44 -8.68
N LEU A 8 -3.32 -8.80 -8.61
CA LEU A 8 -4.30 -8.75 -9.71
C LEU A 8 -3.66 -8.26 -11.02
N VAL A 9 -2.70 -7.35 -10.91
CA VAL A 9 -1.87 -6.85 -12.01
C VAL A 9 -0.40 -7.07 -11.61
N PRO A 10 0.24 -8.17 -12.05
CA PRO A 10 1.62 -8.49 -11.69
C PRO A 10 2.63 -7.39 -12.08
N GLU A 11 2.41 -6.72 -13.20
CA GLU A 11 3.25 -5.66 -13.74
C GLU A 11 3.25 -4.43 -12.83
N ALA A 12 2.15 -4.18 -12.11
CA ALA A 12 2.03 -3.09 -11.16
C ALA A 12 2.78 -3.35 -9.84
N LYS A 13 3.40 -4.53 -9.66
CA LYS A 13 4.05 -4.93 -8.40
C LYS A 13 5.04 -3.89 -7.89
N ASN A 14 5.88 -3.38 -8.78
CA ASN A 14 6.94 -2.42 -8.45
C ASN A 14 6.38 -1.02 -8.19
N GLY A 15 5.40 -0.57 -9.00
CA GLY A 15 4.71 0.71 -8.78
C GLY A 15 4.01 0.75 -7.44
N LEU A 16 3.27 -0.31 -7.09
CA LEU A 16 2.62 -0.44 -5.79
C LEU A 16 3.60 -0.49 -4.61
N ALA A 17 4.80 -1.04 -4.81
CA ALA A 17 5.82 -1.07 -3.77
C ALA A 17 6.38 0.34 -3.49
N LYS A 18 6.63 1.13 -4.54
CA LYS A 18 7.05 2.53 -4.41
C LYS A 18 5.97 3.37 -3.74
N PHE A 19 4.72 3.24 -4.22
CA PHE A 19 3.59 3.96 -3.65
C PHE A 19 3.38 3.65 -2.15
N LYS A 20 3.53 2.39 -1.76
CA LYS A 20 3.52 2.01 -0.34
C LYS A 20 4.62 2.72 0.45
N GLN A 21 5.85 2.79 -0.07
CA GLN A 21 6.97 3.45 0.59
C GLN A 21 6.76 4.96 0.73
N GLU A 22 6.20 5.61 -0.29
CA GLU A 22 5.84 7.04 -0.26
C GLU A 22 4.82 7.32 0.84
N VAL A 23 3.69 6.60 0.82
CA VAL A 23 2.62 6.75 1.83
C VAL A 23 3.14 6.44 3.24
N ALA A 24 3.97 5.42 3.37
CA ALA A 24 4.58 5.06 4.65
C ALA A 24 5.48 6.17 5.19
N SER A 25 6.32 6.75 4.31
CA SER A 25 7.22 7.85 4.66
C SER A 25 6.44 9.08 5.12
N GLU A 26 5.34 9.42 4.43
CA GLU A 26 4.46 10.52 4.81
C GLU A 26 3.76 10.31 6.16
N LEU A 27 3.41 9.06 6.48
CA LEU A 27 2.80 8.70 7.76
C LEU A 27 3.83 8.44 8.87
N GLY A 28 5.13 8.62 8.61
CA GLY A 28 6.21 8.37 9.57
C GLY A 28 6.37 6.88 9.94
N VAL A 29 5.85 5.97 9.10
CA VAL A 29 5.97 4.52 9.29
C VAL A 29 7.11 4.01 8.42
N GLN A 30 8.12 3.40 9.04
CA GLN A 30 9.24 2.82 8.32
C GLN A 30 9.02 1.32 8.13
N PHE A 31 8.75 0.89 6.90
CA PHE A 31 8.74 -0.53 6.57
C PHE A 31 10.16 -1.02 6.26
N THR A 32 10.51 -2.16 6.83
CA THR A 32 11.74 -2.90 6.51
C THR A 32 11.40 -4.28 5.94
N ASP A 33 12.40 -5.13 5.73
CA ASP A 33 12.22 -6.54 5.37
C ASP A 33 11.51 -7.34 6.48
N TYR A 34 11.59 -6.87 7.73
CA TYR A 34 10.89 -7.46 8.88
C TYR A 34 10.10 -6.38 9.63
N ASN A 35 8.76 -6.51 9.59
CA ASN A 35 7.85 -5.53 10.18
C ASN A 35 7.14 -6.06 11.43
N GLY A 36 7.74 -7.03 12.13
CA GLY A 36 7.14 -7.65 13.32
C GLY A 36 6.93 -6.67 14.48
N ASP A 37 7.75 -5.62 14.54
CA ASP A 37 7.67 -4.57 15.58
C ASP A 37 6.65 -3.48 15.23
N LEU A 38 6.17 -3.42 13.98
CA LEU A 38 5.14 -2.47 13.59
C LEU A 38 3.78 -2.94 14.11
N SER A 39 3.08 -2.03 14.78
CA SER A 39 1.71 -2.32 15.22
C SER A 39 0.80 -2.53 14.00
N SER A 40 -0.19 -3.42 14.15
CA SER A 40 -1.22 -3.63 13.12
C SER A 40 -1.92 -2.32 12.73
N LYS A 41 -2.04 -1.38 13.67
CA LYS A 41 -2.58 -0.04 13.42
C LYS A 41 -1.71 0.75 12.43
N GLN A 42 -0.39 0.77 12.60
CA GLN A 42 0.52 1.48 11.68
C GLN A 42 0.48 0.88 10.28
N CYS A 43 0.57 -0.46 10.18
CA CYS A 43 0.45 -1.15 8.90
C CYS A 43 -0.90 -0.89 8.22
N GLY A 44 -1.98 -0.92 9.00
CA GLY A 44 -3.34 -0.64 8.53
C GLY A 44 -3.54 0.81 8.07
N SER A 45 -2.97 1.78 8.78
CA SER A 45 -3.04 3.20 8.40
C SER A 45 -2.41 3.46 7.04
N VAL A 46 -1.27 2.82 6.74
CA VAL A 46 -0.59 2.95 5.44
C VAL A 46 -1.44 2.34 4.33
N GLY A 47 -1.94 1.11 4.52
CA GLY A 47 -2.81 0.47 3.54
C GLY A 47 -4.11 1.25 3.28
N GLY A 48 -4.71 1.80 4.33
CA GLY A 48 -5.92 2.63 4.23
C GLY A 48 -5.68 3.92 3.44
N GLU A 49 -4.58 4.62 3.71
CA GLU A 49 -4.22 5.85 3.00
C GLU A 49 -3.89 5.58 1.53
N MET A 50 -3.21 4.45 1.23
CA MET A 50 -3.01 4.01 -0.15
C MET A 50 -4.33 3.88 -0.91
N VAL A 51 -5.31 3.16 -0.34
CA VAL A 51 -6.62 2.97 -0.98
C VAL A 51 -7.36 4.29 -1.13
N LYS A 52 -7.32 5.15 -0.11
CA LYS A 52 -7.97 6.47 -0.14
C LYS A 52 -7.50 7.32 -1.32
N ARG A 53 -6.18 7.38 -1.56
CA ARG A 53 -5.61 8.11 -2.71
C ARG A 53 -5.98 7.47 -4.04
N MET A 54 -5.90 6.13 -4.14
CA MET A 54 -6.28 5.41 -5.36
C MET A 54 -7.74 5.69 -5.75
N VAL A 55 -8.66 5.66 -4.78
CA VAL A 55 -10.08 5.97 -5.01
C VAL A 55 -10.24 7.44 -5.42
N SER A 56 -9.58 8.38 -4.73
CA SER A 56 -9.64 9.80 -5.08
C SER A 56 -9.13 10.09 -6.50
N GLU A 57 -8.02 9.48 -6.91
CA GLU A 57 -7.52 9.59 -8.29
C GLU A 57 -8.50 9.00 -9.31
N TYR A 58 -9.11 7.86 -8.99
CA TYR A 58 -10.09 7.22 -9.85
C TYR A 58 -11.35 8.08 -10.01
N GLU A 59 -11.88 8.61 -8.91
CA GLU A 59 -13.00 9.56 -8.92
C GLU A 59 -12.69 10.79 -9.77
N ASN A 60 -11.48 11.34 -9.67
CA ASN A 60 -11.07 12.50 -10.48
C ASN A 60 -10.92 12.19 -11.98
N LYS A 61 -10.67 10.93 -12.36
CA LYS A 61 -10.58 10.51 -13.78
C LYS A 61 -11.95 10.29 -14.43
N ILE A 62 -13.01 10.12 -13.64
CA ILE A 62 -14.38 9.89 -14.13
C ILE A 62 -15.20 11.18 -14.17
N LYS A 63 -14.80 12.20 -13.42
CA LYS A 63 -15.34 13.56 -13.54
C LYS A 63 -15.12 14.11 -14.94
#